data_AF-A0A4Q2K4S7-F1
#
_entry.id   AF-A0A4Q2K4S7-F1
#
_cell.length_a   1.000
_cell.length_b   1.000
_cell.length_c   1.000
_cell.angle_alpha   90.00
_cell.angle_beta   90.00
_cell.angle_gamma   90.00
#
_symmetry.space_group_name_H-M   'P 1'
#
loop_
_entity.id
_entity.type
_entity.pdbx_description
1 polymer ?
#
loop_
_entity_poly.entity_id
_entity_poly.type
_entity_poly.pdbx_seq_one_letter_code
_entity_poly.pdbx_strand_id
1 'polypeptide(L)'
;MSNSPFSFLRVKSIYEILDGDTHFKSSKLDEEVSLPYQSGPKLVQTLNAFGKPSDYGGCSRWQYVEKLLDHCIANDRVSDMFACFFDLSRFRDDLQGFSADEIERRHEAIVEAAIEAINGELIFGRHELRRIGNAYAVSPIDASPTMDTPSIKVIDRPYIKDMADRAHRDIEQGDCDSALTKARTLLEETFCQVIERKGEIPSTSGDMGKLFAQAKKLYNIHADATMDRRICDLVNGLNKIVDSIGQMRNKQGDAHGVGAARVRIEDYHARLAVNAAANVADFMLSVANRVRREEKTGQP
;
A
#
# COMPACT_ATOMS: atom_id res chain seq x y z
N MET A 1 5.51 19.20 -23.57
CA MET A 1 4.52 18.44 -22.80
C MET A 1 5.09 17.05 -22.63
N SER A 2 5.60 16.69 -21.44
CA SER A 2 6.13 15.35 -21.20
C SER A 2 4.95 14.37 -21.24
N ASN A 3 4.95 13.42 -22.17
CA ASN A 3 3.98 12.33 -22.17
C ASN A 3 4.20 11.52 -20.88
N SER A 4 3.27 11.62 -19.94
CA SER A 4 3.27 10.76 -18.75
C SER A 4 3.20 9.29 -19.21
N PRO A 5 4.00 8.36 -18.65
CA PRO A 5 3.90 6.94 -18.94
C PRO A 5 2.49 6.37 -18.74
N PHE A 6 1.68 6.99 -17.88
CA PHE A 6 0.28 6.61 -17.68
C PHE A 6 -0.61 6.85 -18.90
N SER A 7 -0.16 7.59 -19.91
CA SER A 7 -0.90 7.76 -21.17
C SER A 7 -1.14 6.44 -21.92
N PHE A 8 -0.30 5.42 -21.70
CA PHE A 8 -0.50 4.07 -22.27
C PHE A 8 -1.72 3.34 -21.70
N LEU A 9 -2.26 3.79 -20.56
CA LEU A 9 -3.48 3.23 -19.98
C LEU A 9 -4.76 3.69 -20.70
N ARG A 10 -4.65 4.55 -21.72
CA ARG A 10 -5.82 5.04 -22.48
C ARG A 10 -6.36 4.03 -23.46
N VAL A 11 -6.84 2.90 -22.93
CA VAL A 11 -7.37 1.77 -23.68
C VAL A 11 -8.70 1.36 -23.06
N LYS A 12 -9.74 1.24 -23.89
CA LYS A 12 -11.10 0.95 -23.41
C LYS A 12 -11.19 -0.37 -22.63
N SER A 13 -10.49 -1.41 -23.08
CA SER A 13 -10.41 -2.72 -22.40
C SER A 13 -9.88 -2.59 -20.97
N ILE A 14 -8.87 -1.73 -20.73
CA ILE A 14 -8.36 -1.45 -19.38
C ILE A 14 -9.45 -0.83 -18.51
N TYR A 15 -10.27 0.07 -19.07
CA TYR A 15 -11.37 0.68 -18.32
C TYR A 15 -12.47 -0.33 -17.97
N GLU A 16 -12.76 -1.25 -18.89
CA GLU A 16 -13.72 -2.33 -18.71
C GLU A 16 -13.22 -3.41 -17.73
N ILE A 17 -11.91 -3.57 -17.57
CA ILE A 17 -11.33 -4.32 -16.45
C ILE A 17 -11.62 -3.56 -15.14
N LEU A 18 -11.28 -2.27 -15.07
CA LEU A 18 -11.39 -1.46 -13.85
C LEU A 18 -12.83 -1.24 -13.35
N ASP A 19 -13.82 -1.12 -14.24
CA ASP A 19 -15.22 -1.01 -13.83
C ASP A 19 -15.90 -2.36 -13.55
N GLY A 20 -15.15 -3.46 -13.65
CA GLY A 20 -15.61 -4.82 -13.35
C GLY A 20 -16.46 -5.47 -14.44
N ASP A 21 -16.45 -4.96 -15.68
CA ASP A 21 -17.19 -5.55 -16.80
C ASP A 21 -16.45 -6.74 -17.44
N THR A 22 -15.12 -6.75 -17.36
CA THR A 22 -14.28 -7.78 -17.97
C THR A 22 -13.92 -8.88 -16.98
N HIS A 23 -14.10 -10.13 -17.41
CA HIS A 23 -13.64 -11.32 -16.69
C HIS A 23 -12.30 -11.81 -17.26
N PHE A 24 -11.44 -12.32 -16.40
CA PHE A 24 -10.10 -12.79 -16.74
C PHE A 24 -9.73 -14.00 -15.88
N LYS A 25 -8.70 -14.74 -16.32
CA LYS A 25 -8.23 -15.93 -15.61
C LYS A 25 -7.24 -15.54 -14.52
N SER A 26 -7.38 -16.15 -13.34
CA SER A 26 -6.35 -16.10 -12.30
C SER A 26 -5.50 -17.36 -12.35
N SER A 27 -4.19 -17.24 -12.14
CA SER A 27 -3.30 -18.39 -11.97
C SER A 27 -3.43 -19.05 -10.59
N LYS A 28 -4.10 -18.39 -9.63
CA LYS A 28 -4.23 -18.79 -8.22
C LYS A 28 -5.65 -19.21 -7.83
N LEU A 29 -6.60 -19.08 -8.74
CA LEU A 29 -8.01 -19.46 -8.55
C LEU A 29 -8.48 -20.27 -9.76
N ASP A 30 -9.17 -21.39 -9.50
CA ASP A 30 -9.70 -22.28 -10.55
C ASP A 30 -11.03 -21.76 -11.15
N GLU A 31 -11.19 -20.44 -11.25
CA GLU A 31 -12.38 -19.79 -11.80
C GLU A 31 -12.01 -18.50 -12.55
N GLU A 32 -12.88 -18.06 -13.47
CA GLU A 32 -12.78 -16.71 -14.01
C GLU A 32 -13.18 -15.70 -12.94
N VAL A 33 -12.43 -14.62 -12.88
CA VAL A 33 -12.59 -13.55 -11.89
C VAL A 33 -12.70 -12.20 -12.59
N SER A 34 -13.21 -11.21 -11.86
CA SER A 34 -13.28 -9.82 -12.30
C SER A 34 -13.05 -8.90 -11.10
N LEU A 35 -12.79 -7.62 -11.36
CA LEU A 35 -12.87 -6.62 -10.31
C LEU A 35 -14.33 -6.37 -9.91
N PRO A 36 -14.60 -5.93 -8.67
CA PRO A 36 -15.95 -5.62 -8.22
C PRO A 36 -16.67 -4.66 -9.14
N TYR A 37 -17.90 -5.01 -9.54
CA TYR A 37 -18.71 -4.21 -10.46
C TYR A 37 -18.91 -2.77 -9.95
N GLN A 38 -18.52 -1.80 -10.78
CA GLN A 38 -18.65 -0.37 -10.49
C GLN A 38 -19.82 0.24 -11.24
N SER A 39 -20.95 0.45 -10.56
CA SER A 39 -22.08 1.16 -11.18
C SER A 39 -21.70 2.60 -11.55
N GLY A 40 -22.38 3.19 -12.55
CA GLY A 40 -22.17 4.59 -12.93
C GLY A 40 -22.23 5.57 -11.74
N PRO A 41 -23.21 5.45 -10.82
CA PRO A 41 -23.22 6.24 -9.58
C PRO A 41 -21.99 6.03 -8.68
N LYS A 42 -21.50 4.78 -8.51
CA LYS A 42 -20.27 4.49 -7.73
C LYS A 42 -19.03 5.15 -8.37
N LEU A 43 -18.94 5.13 -9.70
CA LEU A 43 -17.85 5.79 -10.43
C LEU A 43 -17.91 7.31 -10.30
N VAL A 44 -19.11 7.91 -10.36
CA VAL A 44 -19.30 9.35 -10.10
C VAL A 44 -18.89 9.73 -8.67
N GLN A 45 -19.24 8.92 -7.67
CA GLN A 45 -18.76 9.13 -6.29
C GLN A 45 -17.23 9.08 -6.20
N THR A 46 -16.61 8.14 -6.91
CA THR A 46 -15.14 8.03 -6.98
C THR A 46 -14.53 9.29 -7.62
N LEU A 47 -15.05 9.73 -8.77
CA LEU A 47 -14.63 11.00 -9.41
C LEU A 47 -14.71 12.20 -8.46
N ASN A 48 -15.84 12.34 -7.76
CA ASN A 48 -16.04 13.41 -6.78
C ASN A 48 -15.03 13.32 -5.62
N ALA A 49 -14.76 12.12 -5.10
CA ALA A 49 -13.75 11.89 -4.07
C ALA A 49 -12.32 12.22 -4.55
N PHE A 50 -12.05 12.10 -5.85
CA PHE A 50 -10.78 12.51 -6.46
C PHE A 50 -10.73 14.01 -6.80
N GLY A 51 -11.75 14.79 -6.44
CA GLY A 51 -11.81 16.22 -6.67
C GLY A 51 -12.25 16.60 -8.10
N LYS A 52 -12.94 15.69 -8.80
CA LYS A 52 -13.54 15.94 -10.12
C LYS A 52 -15.06 15.94 -10.03
N PRO A 53 -15.70 17.10 -9.74
CA PRO A 53 -17.15 17.23 -9.72
C PRO A 53 -17.78 16.68 -10.99
N SER A 54 -18.66 15.69 -10.82
CA SER A 54 -19.31 14.95 -11.90
C SER A 54 -20.74 14.61 -11.49
N ASP A 55 -21.65 14.69 -12.45
CA ASP A 55 -23.03 14.26 -12.32
C ASP A 55 -23.26 12.94 -13.04
N TYR A 56 -24.21 12.15 -12.56
CA TYR A 56 -24.60 10.91 -13.22
C TYR A 56 -25.57 11.19 -14.37
N GLY A 57 -25.15 10.87 -15.60
CA GLY A 57 -26.00 10.90 -16.79
C GLY A 57 -25.20 10.98 -18.09
N GLY A 58 -25.74 10.41 -19.17
CA GLY A 58 -25.21 10.61 -20.52
C GLY A 58 -23.83 9.99 -20.82
N CYS A 59 -23.31 9.11 -19.96
CA CYS A 59 -22.02 8.42 -20.16
C CYS A 59 -22.13 6.94 -19.80
N SER A 60 -21.47 6.08 -20.58
CA SER A 60 -21.18 4.69 -20.24
C SER A 60 -20.16 4.61 -19.08
N ARG A 61 -20.14 3.49 -18.35
CA ARG A 61 -19.26 3.29 -17.19
C ARG A 61 -17.77 3.49 -17.51
N TRP A 62 -17.28 2.85 -18.58
CA TRP A 62 -15.91 3.02 -19.05
C TRP A 62 -15.53 4.49 -19.29
N GLN A 63 -16.48 5.36 -19.69
CA GLN A 63 -16.22 6.80 -19.90
C GLN A 63 -16.03 7.54 -18.58
N TYR A 64 -16.63 7.09 -17.48
CA TYR A 64 -16.34 7.65 -16.15
C TYR A 64 -14.95 7.23 -15.67
N VAL A 65 -14.54 5.98 -15.94
CA VAL A 65 -13.17 5.52 -15.65
C VAL A 65 -12.14 6.30 -16.47
N GLU A 66 -12.40 6.50 -17.77
CA GLU A 66 -11.57 7.33 -18.65
C GLU A 66 -11.42 8.76 -18.10
N LYS A 67 -12.53 9.42 -17.75
CA LYS A 67 -12.51 10.76 -17.14
C LYS A 67 -11.71 10.79 -15.84
N LEU A 68 -11.80 9.73 -15.04
CA LEU A 68 -11.06 9.61 -13.78
C LEU A 68 -9.57 9.45 -14.06
N LEU A 69 -9.19 8.59 -15.00
CA LEU A 69 -7.81 8.41 -15.42
C LEU A 69 -7.21 9.73 -15.93
N ASP A 70 -7.90 10.44 -16.82
CA ASP A 70 -7.42 11.72 -17.36
C ASP A 70 -7.24 12.77 -16.26
N HIS A 71 -8.18 12.85 -15.32
CA HIS A 71 -8.06 13.72 -14.15
C HIS A 71 -6.86 13.32 -13.28
N CYS A 72 -6.67 12.02 -13.03
CA CYS A 72 -5.56 11.51 -12.25
C CYS A 72 -4.21 11.72 -12.94
N ILE A 73 -4.12 11.59 -14.26
CA ILE A 73 -2.89 11.89 -15.03
C ILE A 73 -2.56 13.38 -14.89
N ALA A 74 -3.56 14.26 -15.02
CA ALA A 74 -3.35 15.70 -14.91
C ALA A 74 -2.93 16.17 -13.51
N ASN A 75 -3.23 15.39 -12.47
CA ASN A 75 -2.98 15.75 -11.07
C ASN A 75 -1.97 14.84 -10.37
N ASP A 76 -1.25 13.97 -11.10
CA ASP A 76 -0.28 13.00 -10.56
C ASP A 76 -0.86 12.05 -9.48
N ARG A 77 -2.08 11.55 -9.73
CA ARG A 77 -2.85 10.69 -8.81
C ARG A 77 -3.23 9.32 -9.37
N VAL A 78 -2.58 8.87 -10.44
CA VAL A 78 -2.90 7.57 -11.06
C VAL A 78 -2.62 6.40 -10.13
N SER A 79 -1.55 6.48 -9.33
CA SER A 79 -1.28 5.47 -8.30
C SER A 79 -2.40 5.40 -7.24
N ASP A 80 -2.89 6.56 -6.78
CA ASP A 80 -4.02 6.59 -5.82
C ASP A 80 -5.30 6.01 -6.46
N MET A 81 -5.51 6.22 -7.76
CA MET A 81 -6.64 5.67 -8.49
C MET A 81 -6.63 4.14 -8.45
N PHE A 82 -5.51 3.52 -8.83
CA PHE A 82 -5.36 2.06 -8.77
C PHE A 82 -5.48 1.54 -7.34
N ALA A 83 -4.83 2.18 -6.36
CA ALA A 83 -4.98 1.84 -4.95
C ALA A 83 -6.45 1.87 -4.52
N CYS A 84 -7.24 2.82 -5.03
CA CYS A 84 -8.67 2.88 -4.77
C CYS A 84 -9.43 1.73 -5.40
N PHE A 85 -9.21 1.40 -6.68
CA PHE A 85 -9.89 0.29 -7.37
C PHE A 85 -9.54 -1.08 -6.77
N PHE A 86 -8.30 -1.25 -6.32
CA PHE A 86 -7.79 -2.48 -5.73
C PHE A 86 -7.95 -2.53 -4.21
N ASP A 87 -8.61 -1.55 -3.58
CA ASP A 87 -8.81 -1.55 -2.13
C ASP A 87 -9.76 -2.69 -1.71
N LEU A 88 -9.39 -3.43 -0.66
CA LEU A 88 -10.14 -4.57 -0.15
C LEU A 88 -11.61 -4.23 0.19
N SER A 89 -11.88 -3.00 0.65
CA SER A 89 -13.24 -2.58 1.00
C SER A 89 -14.20 -2.59 -0.19
N ARG A 90 -13.69 -2.46 -1.43
CA ARG A 90 -14.51 -2.53 -2.66
C ARG A 90 -15.02 -3.94 -2.96
N PHE A 91 -14.34 -4.96 -2.45
CA PHE A 91 -14.67 -6.37 -2.64
C PHE A 91 -15.64 -6.89 -1.58
N ARG A 92 -16.12 -6.03 -0.68
CA ARG A 92 -16.99 -6.42 0.44
C ARG A 92 -18.19 -7.25 -0.01
N ASP A 93 -18.89 -6.82 -1.05
CA ASP A 93 -20.12 -7.46 -1.50
C ASP A 93 -19.84 -8.81 -2.19
N ASP A 94 -18.69 -8.93 -2.87
CA ASP A 94 -18.29 -10.11 -3.65
C ASP A 94 -17.62 -11.19 -2.78
N LEU A 95 -16.90 -10.78 -1.73
CA LEU A 95 -16.14 -11.67 -0.85
C LEU A 95 -16.80 -11.90 0.51
N GLN A 96 -17.96 -11.30 0.77
CA GLN A 96 -18.71 -11.59 2.00
C GLN A 96 -19.03 -13.09 2.12
N GLY A 97 -18.88 -13.63 3.33
CA GLY A 97 -19.18 -15.04 3.62
C GLY A 97 -17.97 -15.97 3.58
N PHE A 98 -16.83 -15.53 3.05
CA PHE A 98 -15.55 -16.25 3.20
C PHE A 98 -14.90 -15.95 4.56
N SER A 99 -13.94 -16.80 4.98
CA SER A 99 -13.08 -16.51 6.12
C SER A 99 -12.12 -15.35 5.81
N ALA A 100 -11.59 -14.68 6.84
CA ALA A 100 -10.68 -13.55 6.63
C ALA A 100 -9.46 -13.91 5.76
N ASP A 101 -8.83 -15.06 6.03
CA ASP A 101 -7.70 -15.57 5.25
C ASP A 101 -8.06 -15.82 3.78
N GLU A 102 -9.26 -16.37 3.53
CA GLU A 102 -9.71 -16.63 2.17
C GLU A 102 -10.09 -15.33 1.44
N ILE A 103 -10.63 -14.35 2.16
CA ILE A 103 -10.88 -13.00 1.64
C ILE A 103 -9.55 -12.35 1.21
N GLU A 104 -8.53 -12.36 2.06
CA GLU A 104 -7.21 -11.79 1.73
C GLU A 104 -6.55 -12.53 0.57
N ARG A 105 -6.60 -13.87 0.57
CA ARG A 105 -6.04 -14.70 -0.52
C ARG A 105 -6.73 -14.42 -1.85
N ARG A 106 -8.07 -14.37 -1.87
CA ARG A 106 -8.84 -14.11 -3.09
C ARG A 106 -8.65 -12.69 -3.57
N HIS A 107 -8.68 -11.70 -2.67
CA HIS A 107 -8.43 -10.31 -3.00
C HIS A 107 -7.08 -10.14 -3.70
N GLU A 108 -5.99 -10.66 -3.11
CA GLU A 108 -4.66 -10.55 -3.70
C GLU A 108 -4.59 -11.28 -5.06
N ALA A 109 -5.17 -12.49 -5.16
CA ALA A 109 -5.22 -13.24 -6.42
C ALA A 109 -6.02 -12.55 -7.53
N ILE A 110 -7.09 -11.83 -7.19
CA ILE A 110 -7.89 -11.07 -8.17
C ILE A 110 -7.14 -9.80 -8.60
N VAL A 111 -6.49 -9.10 -7.66
CA VAL A 111 -5.71 -7.89 -7.98
C VAL A 111 -4.51 -8.24 -8.88
N GLU A 112 -3.77 -9.31 -8.56
CA GLU A 112 -2.68 -9.79 -9.42
C GLU A 112 -3.20 -10.16 -10.82
N ALA A 113 -4.30 -10.92 -10.90
CA ALA A 113 -4.89 -11.30 -12.19
C ALA A 113 -5.40 -10.09 -12.99
N ALA A 114 -5.93 -9.05 -12.32
CA ALA A 114 -6.33 -7.80 -12.97
C ALA A 114 -5.11 -7.05 -13.52
N ILE A 115 -4.00 -6.99 -12.78
CA ILE A 115 -2.74 -6.39 -13.25
C ILE A 115 -2.19 -7.18 -14.44
N GLU A 116 -2.21 -8.51 -14.39
CA GLU A 116 -1.82 -9.37 -15.52
C GLU A 116 -2.68 -9.11 -16.76
N ALA A 117 -4.00 -8.99 -16.60
CA ALA A 117 -4.92 -8.66 -17.68
C ALA A 117 -4.63 -7.28 -18.29
N ILE A 118 -4.41 -6.27 -17.45
CA ILE A 118 -4.00 -4.92 -17.90
C ILE A 118 -2.66 -4.98 -18.64
N ASN A 119 -1.69 -5.75 -18.14
CA ASN A 119 -0.39 -5.92 -18.78
C ASN A 119 -0.49 -6.64 -20.12
N GLY A 120 -1.47 -7.52 -20.30
CA GLY A 120 -1.85 -8.09 -21.60
C GLY A 120 -2.26 -7.04 -22.64
N GLU A 121 -2.83 -5.91 -22.21
CA GLU A 121 -3.15 -4.78 -23.08
C GLU A 121 -1.92 -3.86 -23.30
N LEU A 122 -1.09 -3.68 -22.27
CA LEU A 122 0.08 -2.80 -22.31
C LEU A 122 1.29 -3.38 -23.07
N ILE A 123 1.36 -4.71 -23.21
CA ILE A 123 2.49 -5.40 -23.84
C ILE A 123 2.77 -4.93 -25.28
N PHE A 124 1.73 -4.55 -26.03
CA PHE A 124 1.86 -4.04 -27.40
C PHE A 124 2.55 -2.68 -27.45
N GLY A 125 2.51 -1.92 -26.35
CA GLY A 125 3.27 -0.69 -26.16
C GLY A 125 4.66 -0.92 -25.54
N ARG A 126 5.07 -2.16 -25.26
CA ARG A 126 6.25 -2.52 -24.45
C ARG A 126 6.28 -1.91 -23.05
N HIS A 127 5.12 -1.72 -22.44
CA HIS A 127 4.98 -1.22 -21.07
C HIS A 127 4.26 -2.23 -20.19
N GLU A 128 4.39 -2.07 -18.88
CA GLU A 128 3.67 -2.83 -17.86
C GLU A 128 3.30 -1.93 -16.69
N LEU A 129 2.17 -2.23 -16.06
CA LEU A 129 1.77 -1.78 -14.75
C LEU A 129 2.45 -2.66 -13.69
N ARG A 130 3.24 -2.03 -12.82
CA ARG A 130 3.89 -2.65 -11.67
C ARG A 130 3.21 -2.18 -10.38
N ARG A 131 3.03 -3.10 -9.44
CA ARG A 131 2.59 -2.82 -8.05
C ARG A 131 3.78 -2.99 -7.11
N ILE A 132 4.02 -1.97 -6.27
CA ILE A 132 5.05 -1.98 -5.21
C ILE A 132 4.36 -1.57 -3.91
N GLY A 133 4.06 -2.55 -3.05
CA GLY A 133 3.20 -2.34 -1.89
C GLY A 133 1.81 -1.84 -2.32
N ASN A 134 1.47 -0.60 -1.96
CA ASN A 134 0.24 0.09 -2.36
C ASN A 134 0.44 1.16 -3.45
N ALA A 135 1.62 1.23 -4.06
CA ALA A 135 1.94 2.15 -5.14
C ALA A 135 1.92 1.44 -6.50
N TYR A 136 1.54 2.18 -7.55
CA TYR A 136 1.38 1.67 -8.91
C TYR A 136 2.11 2.56 -9.92
N ALA A 137 2.83 1.91 -10.83
CA ALA A 137 3.72 2.54 -11.79
C ALA A 137 3.53 1.93 -13.18
N VAL A 138 3.60 2.74 -14.24
CA VAL A 138 3.73 2.22 -15.61
C VAL A 138 5.17 2.40 -16.07
N SER A 139 5.82 1.31 -16.47
CA SER A 139 7.23 1.31 -16.89
C SER A 139 7.44 0.44 -18.14
N PRO A 140 8.50 0.69 -18.94
CA PRO A 140 8.87 -0.20 -20.03
C PRO A 140 9.26 -1.61 -19.52
N ILE A 141 8.92 -2.66 -20.28
CA ILE A 141 9.14 -4.07 -19.89
C ILE A 141 10.64 -4.41 -19.75
N ASP A 142 11.49 -3.89 -20.65
CA ASP A 142 12.95 -4.14 -20.61
C ASP A 142 13.73 -3.06 -19.87
N ALA A 143 13.02 -2.09 -19.27
CA ALA A 143 13.68 -1.26 -18.29
C ALA A 143 14.11 -2.21 -17.17
N SER A 144 15.42 -2.35 -17.00
CA SER A 144 15.98 -2.79 -15.72
C SER A 144 15.22 -2.04 -14.62
N PRO A 145 15.10 -2.56 -13.39
CA PRO A 145 14.58 -1.77 -12.28
C PRO A 145 15.57 -0.62 -11.92
N THR A 146 16.09 0.11 -12.90
CA THR A 146 16.46 1.51 -12.80
C THR A 146 15.20 2.27 -12.45
N MET A 147 15.08 2.47 -11.14
CA MET A 147 14.21 3.37 -10.43
C MET A 147 14.12 4.75 -11.13
N ASP A 148 13.34 4.87 -12.19
CA ASP A 148 12.53 6.08 -12.38
C ASP A 148 11.23 5.82 -11.63
N THR A 149 11.39 5.87 -10.32
CA THR A 149 10.32 5.84 -9.37
C THR A 149 9.28 6.90 -9.77
N PRO A 150 8.02 6.55 -10.11
CA PRO A 150 6.97 7.55 -10.12
C PRO A 150 6.92 8.08 -8.70
N SER A 151 7.22 9.36 -8.50
CA SER A 151 7.30 10.04 -7.21
C SER A 151 6.87 9.13 -6.06
N ILE A 152 7.81 8.33 -5.49
CA ILE A 152 7.56 7.58 -4.25
C ILE A 152 6.85 8.61 -3.37
N LYS A 153 5.68 8.30 -2.82
CA LYS A 153 5.15 9.06 -1.69
C LYS A 153 6.30 9.15 -0.72
N VAL A 154 6.99 10.28 -0.70
CA VAL A 154 8.19 10.43 0.10
C VAL A 154 7.66 10.38 1.50
N ILE A 155 7.84 9.24 2.16
CA ILE A 155 7.50 9.06 3.55
C ILE A 155 8.48 9.99 4.28
N ASP A 156 7.96 11.16 4.60
CA ASP A 156 8.61 12.24 5.30
C ASP A 156 7.85 12.54 6.59
N ARG A 157 8.36 13.49 7.38
CA ARG A 157 7.74 13.84 8.67
C ARG A 157 6.29 14.33 8.50
N PRO A 158 5.96 15.20 7.52
CA PRO A 158 4.57 15.52 7.18
C PRO A 158 3.68 14.31 6.91
N TYR A 159 4.14 13.35 6.10
CA TYR A 159 3.38 12.14 5.81
C TYR A 159 3.10 11.30 7.06
N ILE A 160 4.13 11.06 7.87
CA ILE A 160 4.00 10.35 9.15
C ILE A 160 2.92 11.01 10.01
N LYS A 161 2.97 12.34 10.12
CA LYS A 161 2.02 13.12 10.90
C LYS A 161 0.60 13.00 10.35
N ASP A 162 0.41 13.17 9.03
CA ASP A 162 -0.92 13.03 8.42
C ASP A 162 -1.52 11.64 8.66
N MET A 163 -0.71 10.58 8.47
CA MET A 163 -1.20 9.23 8.65
C MET A 163 -1.54 8.91 10.11
N ALA A 164 -0.74 9.41 11.06
CA ALA A 164 -1.05 9.33 12.48
C ALA A 164 -2.33 10.11 12.83
N ASP A 165 -2.48 11.34 12.31
CA ASP A 165 -3.67 12.17 12.53
C ASP A 165 -4.93 11.51 11.96
N ARG A 166 -4.84 10.85 10.79
CA ARG A 166 -5.93 10.03 10.22
C ARG A 166 -6.26 8.85 11.12
N ALA A 167 -5.27 8.09 11.55
CA ALA A 167 -5.47 6.95 12.44
C ALA A 167 -6.09 7.38 13.79
N HIS A 168 -5.71 8.53 14.34
CA HIS A 168 -6.33 9.07 15.55
C HIS A 168 -7.80 9.46 15.36
N ARG A 169 -8.16 10.02 14.20
CA ARG A 169 -9.58 10.29 13.88
C ARG A 169 -10.40 9.01 13.81
N ASP A 170 -9.85 7.93 13.29
CA ASP A 170 -10.54 6.63 13.28
C ASP A 170 -10.82 6.15 14.71
N ILE A 171 -9.83 6.27 15.62
CA ILE A 171 -10.02 5.94 17.04
C ILE A 171 -11.12 6.79 17.67
N GLU A 172 -11.14 8.11 17.41
CA GLU A 172 -12.18 9.02 17.91
C GLU A 172 -13.59 8.67 17.38
N GLN A 173 -13.65 8.00 16.23
CA GLN A 173 -14.88 7.50 15.63
C GLN A 173 -15.23 6.06 16.07
N GLY A 174 -14.43 5.46 16.95
CA GLY A 174 -14.61 4.09 17.44
C GLY A 174 -14.07 3.00 16.50
N ASP A 175 -13.34 3.36 15.45
CA ASP A 175 -12.76 2.45 14.46
C ASP A 175 -11.28 2.15 14.76
N CYS A 176 -11.07 1.40 15.85
CA CYS A 176 -9.72 0.99 16.28
C CYS A 176 -9.02 0.08 15.26
N ASP A 177 -9.75 -0.74 14.51
CA ASP A 177 -9.18 -1.69 13.55
C ASP A 177 -8.61 -0.95 12.32
N SER A 178 -9.32 0.08 11.84
CA SER A 178 -8.83 0.98 10.80
C SER A 178 -7.59 1.77 11.24
N ALA A 179 -7.55 2.21 12.49
CA ALA A 179 -6.39 2.89 13.07
C ALA A 179 -5.16 1.97 13.14
N LEU A 180 -5.34 0.72 13.55
CA LEU A 180 -4.27 -0.29 13.60
C LEU A 180 -3.77 -0.66 12.21
N THR A 181 -4.66 -0.75 11.23
CA THR A 181 -4.30 -0.97 9.82
C THR A 181 -3.38 0.15 9.35
N LYS A 182 -3.73 1.42 9.60
CA LYS A 182 -2.88 2.57 9.25
C LYS A 182 -1.55 2.58 9.97
N ALA A 183 -1.51 2.22 11.26
CA ALA A 183 -0.26 2.09 12.00
C ALA A 183 0.68 1.05 11.38
N ARG A 184 0.14 -0.11 10.99
CA ARG A 184 0.87 -1.16 10.28
C ARG A 184 1.38 -0.69 8.92
N THR A 185 0.49 -0.10 8.10
CA THR A 185 0.85 0.45 6.79
C THR A 185 1.99 1.47 6.90
N LEU A 186 1.97 2.31 7.94
CA LEU A 186 3.02 3.31 8.16
C LEU A 186 4.40 2.69 8.33
N LEU A 187 4.49 1.65 9.16
CA LEU A 187 5.73 0.94 9.39
C LEU A 187 6.21 0.24 8.11
N GLU A 188 5.30 -0.45 7.43
CA GLU A 188 5.61 -1.19 6.20
C GLU A 188 6.12 -0.26 5.09
N GLU A 189 5.39 0.81 4.78
CA GLU A 189 5.79 1.80 3.78
C GLU A 189 7.12 2.47 4.15
N THR A 190 7.33 2.78 5.44
CA THR A 190 8.59 3.36 5.89
C THR A 190 9.76 2.40 5.69
N PHE A 191 9.60 1.12 6.06
CA PHE A 191 10.66 0.12 5.94
C PHE A 191 10.98 -0.18 4.48
N CYS A 192 9.97 -0.37 3.63
CA CYS A 192 10.16 -0.55 2.20
C CYS A 192 10.91 0.64 1.60
N GLN A 193 10.48 1.88 1.88
CA GLN A 193 11.14 3.07 1.36
C GLN A 193 12.63 3.12 1.74
N VAL A 194 12.99 2.84 3.00
CA VAL A 194 14.40 2.92 3.41
C VAL A 194 15.24 1.78 2.85
N ILE A 195 14.66 0.59 2.66
CA ILE A 195 15.34 -0.55 2.02
C ILE A 195 15.60 -0.23 0.54
N GLU A 196 14.59 0.26 -0.17
CA GLU A 196 14.68 0.67 -1.58
C GLU A 196 15.70 1.81 -1.77
N ARG A 197 15.78 2.77 -0.84
CA ARG A 197 16.80 3.83 -0.85
C ARG A 197 18.25 3.29 -0.81
N LYS A 198 18.45 2.08 -0.31
CA LYS A 198 19.75 1.38 -0.30
C LYS A 198 19.94 0.49 -1.53
N GLY A 199 19.01 0.51 -2.49
CA GLY A 199 19.07 -0.29 -3.71
C GLY A 199 18.70 -1.76 -3.51
N GLU A 200 18.06 -2.09 -2.39
CA GLU A 200 17.70 -3.45 -2.00
C GLU A 200 16.20 -3.70 -2.17
N ILE A 201 15.81 -4.96 -2.32
CA ILE A 201 14.41 -5.35 -2.49
C ILE A 201 13.79 -5.68 -1.12
N PRO A 202 12.68 -5.03 -0.72
CA PRO A 202 11.99 -5.36 0.54
C PRO A 202 11.51 -6.82 0.57
N SER A 203 11.57 -7.44 1.75
CA SER A 203 11.01 -8.77 1.98
C SER A 203 9.51 -8.82 1.66
N THR A 204 9.09 -9.74 0.78
CA THR A 204 7.70 -9.92 0.34
C THR A 204 6.86 -10.82 1.25
N SER A 205 7.41 -11.29 2.37
CA SER A 205 6.76 -12.29 3.23
C SER A 205 5.60 -11.76 4.10
N GLY A 206 5.26 -10.47 4.01
CA GLY A 206 4.27 -9.82 4.89
C GLY A 206 4.66 -9.76 6.38
N ASP A 207 5.90 -10.16 6.71
CA ASP A 207 6.43 -10.23 8.07
C ASP A 207 7.14 -8.91 8.39
N MET A 208 6.53 -8.13 9.25
CA MET A 208 7.02 -6.81 9.63
C MET A 208 8.34 -6.88 10.40
N GLY A 209 8.54 -7.93 11.20
CA GLY A 209 9.78 -8.15 11.95
C GLY A 209 10.96 -8.38 11.01
N LYS A 210 10.75 -9.15 9.94
CA LYS A 210 11.76 -9.36 8.89
C LYS A 210 12.10 -8.08 8.13
N LEU A 211 11.09 -7.30 7.74
CA LEU A 211 11.31 -6.00 7.09
C LEU A 211 12.13 -5.06 7.97
N PHE A 212 11.78 -4.96 9.25
CA PHE A 212 12.53 -4.11 10.18
C PHE A 212 13.95 -4.62 10.42
N ALA A 213 14.15 -5.94 10.54
CA ALA A 213 15.48 -6.53 10.66
C ALA A 213 16.35 -6.25 9.43
N GLN A 214 15.78 -6.34 8.23
CA GLN A 214 16.45 -6.00 6.97
C GLN A 214 16.85 -4.51 6.95
N ALA A 215 15.92 -3.61 7.25
CA ALA A 215 16.20 -2.17 7.32
C ALA A 215 17.33 -1.86 8.32
N LYS A 216 17.26 -2.40 9.55
CA LYS A 216 18.33 -2.21 10.54
C LYS A 216 19.68 -2.68 10.04
N LYS A 217 19.74 -3.83 9.36
CA LYS A 217 20.98 -4.35 8.79
C LYS A 217 21.59 -3.40 7.76
N LEU A 218 20.77 -2.89 6.84
CA LEU A 218 21.22 -1.99 5.78
C LEU A 218 21.73 -0.64 6.28
N TYR A 219 21.16 -0.16 7.39
CA TYR A 219 21.56 1.12 7.99
C TYR A 219 22.53 0.96 9.17
N ASN A 220 23.06 -0.26 9.36
CA ASN A 220 23.93 -0.62 10.49
C ASN A 220 23.36 -0.16 11.84
N ILE A 221 22.04 -0.31 12.02
CA ILE A 221 21.35 -0.12 13.29
C ILE A 221 21.52 -1.41 14.10
N HIS A 222 22.78 -1.73 14.40
CA HIS A 222 23.13 -2.84 15.25
C HIS A 222 23.77 -2.32 16.52
N ALA A 223 23.47 -3.02 17.61
CA ALA A 223 24.22 -2.97 18.85
C ALA A 223 25.62 -3.53 18.62
N ASP A 224 26.51 -2.76 17.98
CA ASP A 224 27.91 -3.13 17.94
C ASP A 224 28.54 -3.00 19.35
N ALA A 225 29.73 -3.56 19.54
CA ALA A 225 30.42 -3.54 20.84
C ALA A 225 30.82 -2.13 21.31
N THR A 226 30.70 -1.12 20.45
CA THR A 226 31.02 0.29 20.75
C THR A 226 29.79 1.12 21.11
N MET A 227 28.58 0.61 20.84
CA MET A 227 27.33 1.29 21.11
C MET A 227 26.91 1.15 22.58
N ASP A 228 26.45 2.25 23.17
CA ASP A 228 25.98 2.27 24.56
C ASP A 228 24.83 1.26 24.75
N ARG A 229 24.98 0.38 25.75
CA ARG A 229 24.04 -0.70 26.05
C ARG A 229 22.59 -0.21 26.18
N ARG A 230 22.36 0.99 26.72
CA ARG A 230 21.01 1.55 26.89
C ARG A 230 20.38 1.89 25.53
N ILE A 231 21.17 2.33 24.56
CA ILE A 231 20.73 2.58 23.19
C ILE A 231 20.42 1.25 22.50
N CYS A 232 21.28 0.25 22.70
CA CYS A 232 21.06 -1.11 22.19
C CYS A 232 19.74 -1.70 22.70
N ASP A 233 19.49 -1.59 24.01
CA ASP A 233 18.28 -2.08 24.65
C ASP A 233 17.02 -1.34 24.13
N LEU A 234 17.12 -0.01 23.93
CA LEU A 234 16.04 0.79 23.36
C LEU A 234 15.69 0.35 21.92
N VAL A 235 16.69 0.22 21.05
CA VAL A 235 16.50 -0.23 19.66
C VAL A 235 15.96 -1.68 19.62
N ASN A 236 16.47 -2.55 20.49
CA ASN A 236 15.98 -3.93 20.57
C ASN A 236 14.54 -4.00 21.08
N GLY A 237 14.13 -3.06 21.95
CA GLY A 237 12.74 -2.88 22.36
C GLY A 237 11.81 -2.58 21.17
N LEU A 238 12.29 -1.86 20.15
CA LEU A 238 11.51 -1.58 18.95
C LEU A 238 11.14 -2.85 18.18
N ASN A 239 11.95 -3.92 18.23
CA ASN A 239 11.58 -5.20 17.59
C ASN A 239 10.26 -5.72 18.15
N LYS A 240 10.12 -5.73 19.48
CA LYS A 240 8.89 -6.20 20.13
C LYS A 240 7.70 -5.32 19.80
N ILE A 241 7.90 -4.00 19.70
CA ILE A 241 6.86 -3.05 19.32
C ILE A 241 6.38 -3.33 17.89
N VAL A 242 7.32 -3.41 16.94
CA VAL A 242 7.04 -3.68 15.53
C VAL A 242 6.34 -5.03 15.36
N ASP A 243 6.84 -6.09 16.00
CA ASP A 243 6.23 -7.42 15.96
C ASP A 243 4.82 -7.40 16.54
N SER A 244 4.62 -6.70 17.66
CA SER A 244 3.30 -6.59 18.31
C SER A 244 2.31 -5.87 17.39
N ILE A 245 2.68 -4.73 16.82
CA ILE A 245 1.83 -3.97 15.87
C ILE A 245 1.51 -4.82 14.64
N GLY A 246 2.50 -5.55 14.10
CA GLY A 246 2.30 -6.48 13.00
C GLY A 246 1.29 -7.58 13.31
N GLN A 247 1.26 -8.08 14.55
CA GLN A 247 0.38 -9.15 15.02
C GLN A 247 -0.99 -8.67 15.54
N MET A 248 -1.16 -7.38 15.86
CA MET A 248 -2.42 -6.87 16.40
C MET A 248 -3.61 -7.11 15.45
N ARG A 249 -3.36 -7.20 14.13
CA ARG A 249 -4.36 -7.66 13.14
C ARG A 249 -4.57 -9.18 13.15
N ASN A 250 -3.49 -9.95 13.27
CA ASN A 250 -3.48 -11.42 13.10
C ASN A 250 -4.27 -12.18 14.18
N LYS A 251 -4.57 -11.58 15.33
CA LYS A 251 -5.43 -12.19 16.37
C LYS A 251 -6.90 -11.75 16.31
N GLN A 252 -7.27 -10.86 15.40
CA GLN A 252 -8.66 -10.43 15.20
C GLN A 252 -9.32 -11.10 13.99
N GLY A 253 -8.54 -11.49 12.96
CA GLY A 253 -9.04 -12.08 11.72
C GLY A 253 -9.20 -13.60 11.71
N ASP A 254 -8.42 -14.33 12.53
CA ASP A 254 -8.11 -15.74 12.22
C ASP A 254 -8.52 -16.76 13.31
N ALA A 255 -9.44 -16.38 14.20
CA ALA A 255 -9.92 -17.27 15.27
C ALA A 255 -11.11 -18.14 14.82
N HIS A 256 -10.92 -18.99 13.79
CA HIS A 256 -11.69 -20.23 13.72
C HIS A 256 -11.04 -21.26 14.64
N GLY A 257 -11.48 -21.25 15.91
CA GLY A 257 -11.37 -22.40 16.79
C GLY A 257 -10.21 -22.40 17.77
N VAL A 258 -10.15 -21.42 18.68
CA VAL A 258 -9.75 -21.71 20.07
C VAL A 258 -10.43 -20.69 20.98
N GLY A 259 -11.10 -21.14 22.04
CA GLY A 259 -11.80 -20.32 23.03
C GLY A 259 -10.89 -19.44 23.91
N ALA A 260 -9.94 -18.71 23.32
CA ALA A 260 -9.18 -17.66 23.99
C ALA A 260 -9.85 -16.32 23.71
N ALA A 261 -10.29 -15.64 24.77
CA ALA A 261 -11.08 -14.41 24.75
C ALA A 261 -10.66 -13.42 23.65
N ARG A 262 -11.63 -12.97 22.85
CA ARG A 262 -11.54 -11.80 21.98
C ARG A 262 -11.06 -10.63 22.84
N VAL A 263 -9.77 -10.30 22.82
CA VAL A 263 -9.27 -9.14 23.56
C VAL A 263 -9.76 -7.92 22.79
N ARG A 264 -10.78 -7.25 23.35
CA ARG A 264 -11.28 -6.00 22.80
C ARG A 264 -10.15 -4.98 22.82
N ILE A 265 -9.79 -4.48 21.65
CA ILE A 265 -8.83 -3.39 21.52
C ILE A 265 -9.56 -2.10 21.87
N GLU A 266 -9.35 -1.65 23.09
CA GLU A 266 -9.82 -0.33 23.55
C GLU A 266 -8.99 0.80 22.92
N ASP A 267 -9.58 1.99 22.83
CA ASP A 267 -9.01 3.19 22.21
C ASP A 267 -7.58 3.49 22.67
N TYR A 268 -7.27 3.28 23.95
CA TYR A 268 -5.94 3.56 24.49
C TYR A 268 -4.88 2.57 23.98
N HIS A 269 -5.24 1.33 23.65
CA HIS A 269 -4.34 0.37 23.00
C HIS A 269 -4.07 0.78 21.55
N ALA A 270 -5.11 1.19 20.81
CA ALA A 270 -4.96 1.67 19.45
C ALA A 270 -4.11 2.96 19.41
N ARG A 271 -4.33 3.90 20.34
CA ARG A 271 -3.50 5.12 20.46
C ARG A 271 -2.04 4.79 20.74
N LEU A 272 -1.76 3.82 21.62
CA LEU A 272 -0.40 3.37 21.87
C LEU A 272 0.26 2.83 20.61
N ALA A 273 -0.43 1.98 19.84
CA ALA A 273 0.08 1.41 18.61
C ALA A 273 0.36 2.48 17.53
N VAL A 274 -0.57 3.41 17.32
CA VAL A 274 -0.40 4.53 16.35
C VAL A 274 0.80 5.41 16.73
N ASN A 275 0.90 5.81 18.00
CA ASN A 275 2.01 6.64 18.47
C ASN A 275 3.35 5.92 18.36
N ALA A 276 3.38 4.63 18.72
CA ALA A 276 4.59 3.82 18.62
C ALA A 276 5.02 3.64 17.15
N ALA A 277 4.08 3.38 16.25
CA ALA A 277 4.34 3.29 14.81
C ALA A 277 4.93 4.59 14.25
N ALA A 278 4.33 5.73 14.58
CA ALA A 278 4.82 7.04 14.15
C ALA A 278 6.24 7.34 14.65
N ASN A 279 6.54 7.02 15.91
CA ASN A 279 7.87 7.20 16.48
C ASN A 279 8.92 6.28 15.84
N VAL A 280 8.57 5.02 15.59
CA VAL A 280 9.48 4.07 14.90
C VAL A 280 9.75 4.51 13.47
N ALA A 281 8.71 4.97 12.76
CA ALA A 281 8.86 5.49 11.41
C ALA A 281 9.77 6.73 11.38
N ASP A 282 9.55 7.69 12.29
CA ASP A 282 10.38 8.90 12.38
C ASP A 282 11.83 8.59 12.74
N PHE A 283 12.04 7.65 13.66
CA PHE A 283 13.37 7.15 14.01
C PHE A 283 14.08 6.58 12.78
N MET A 284 13.42 5.70 12.03
CA MET A 284 14.01 5.05 10.85
C MET A 284 14.35 6.08 9.77
N LEU A 285 13.47 7.05 9.50
CA LEU A 285 13.78 8.15 8.58
C LEU A 285 14.97 8.99 9.05
N SER A 286 15.07 9.24 10.35
CA SER A 286 16.16 10.03 10.94
C SER A 286 17.50 9.33 10.75
N VAL A 287 17.56 8.02 10.98
CA VAL A 287 18.76 7.21 10.70
C VAL A 287 19.10 7.24 9.22
N ALA A 288 18.12 6.98 8.35
CA ALA A 288 18.34 6.94 6.90
C ALA A 288 18.86 8.28 6.36
N ASN A 289 18.31 9.39 6.86
CA ASN A 289 18.75 10.74 6.50
C ASN A 289 20.15 11.07 7.03
N ARG A 290 20.56 10.55 8.19
CA ARG A 290 21.93 10.72 8.72
C ARG A 290 22.95 10.09 7.77
N VAL A 291 22.76 8.81 7.43
CA VAL A 291 23.66 8.06 6.54
C VAL A 291 23.77 8.74 5.17
N ARG A 292 22.66 9.24 4.62
CA ARG A 292 22.66 10.01 3.37
C ARG A 292 23.47 11.31 3.45
N ARG A 293 23.49 11.99 4.61
CA ARG A 293 24.30 13.20 4.80
C ARG A 293 25.78 12.85 4.85
N GLU A 294 26.15 11.78 5.55
CA GLU A 294 27.52 11.27 5.65
C GLU A 294 28.08 10.86 4.27
N GLU A 295 27.30 10.14 3.46
CA GLU A 295 27.65 9.75 2.08
C GLU A 295 27.88 10.96 1.16
N LYS A 296 27.14 12.06 1.35
CA LYS A 296 27.31 13.30 0.57
C LYS A 296 28.54 14.11 0.98
N THR A 297 28.97 14.01 2.25
CA THR A 297 30.17 14.70 2.75
C THR A 297 31.46 13.91 2.53
N GLY A 298 31.36 12.64 2.11
CA GLY A 298 32.49 11.71 1.96
C GLY A 298 32.89 11.36 0.53
N GLN A 299 32.49 12.13 -0.49
CA GLN A 299 33.06 11.96 -1.84
C GLN A 299 34.45 12.61 -1.91
N PRO A 300 35.46 11.94 -2.53
CA PRO A 300 36.78 12.53 -2.76
C PRO A 300 36.74 13.79 -3.64
#